data_AF-A0A5B8V5C4-F1
#
_entry.id   AF-A0A5B8V5C4-F1
#
_cell.length_a   1.000
_cell.length_b   1.000
_cell.length_c   1.000
_cell.angle_alpha   90.00
_cell.angle_beta   90.00
_cell.angle_gamma   90.00
#
_symmetry.space_group_name_H-M   'P 1'
#
loop_
_entity.id
_entity.type
_entity.pdbx_description
1 polymer ?
#
loop_
_entity_poly.entity_id
_entity_poly.type
_entity_poly.pdbx_seq_one_letter_code
_entity_poly.pdbx_strand_id
1 'polypeptide(L)'
;MGFFQKLLGGNKGGGKMADLLQTLITDLNLDQNQVAKLKEAFQSFKQQRQSIKSTGGDRSQIQQARAQMTQQMMGFLNDQQKQIFAANAAKYDGILHQE
;
A
#
# COMPACT_ATOMS: atom_id res chain seq x y z
N MET A 1 -18.74 16.46 7.51
CA MET A 1 -18.11 15.15 7.28
C MET A 1 -16.62 15.33 6.97
N GLY A 2 -15.82 15.70 7.99
CA GLY A 2 -14.44 16.24 7.84
C GLY A 2 -13.31 15.34 8.34
N PHE A 3 -13.52 14.02 8.44
CA PHE A 3 -12.49 13.09 8.96
C PHE A 3 -11.38 12.77 7.94
N PHE A 4 -11.60 13.02 6.64
CA PHE A 4 -10.61 12.74 5.58
C PHE A 4 -9.49 13.77 5.51
N GLN A 5 -9.73 15.03 5.90
CA GLN A 5 -8.75 16.10 5.72
C GLN A 5 -7.70 16.16 6.83
N LYS A 6 -7.94 15.49 7.97
CA LYS A 6 -7.09 15.62 9.18
C LYS A 6 -6.09 14.49 9.41
N LEU A 7 -6.21 13.35 8.70
CA LEU A 7 -5.14 12.34 8.65
C LEU A 7 -4.16 12.56 7.48
N LEU A 8 -4.51 13.40 6.51
CA LEU A 8 -3.73 13.68 5.30
C LEU A 8 -3.32 15.15 5.17
N GLY A 9 -3.69 16.01 6.13
CA GLY A 9 -3.41 17.46 6.08
C GLY A 9 -2.37 17.86 7.11
N GLY A 10 -1.10 17.96 6.70
CA GLY A 10 -0.07 18.54 7.56
C GLY A 10 1.39 18.22 7.26
N ASN A 11 1.75 17.72 6.08
CA ASN A 11 3.11 17.88 5.54
C ASN A 11 3.13 17.42 4.08
N LYS A 12 3.96 18.05 3.24
CA LYS A 12 4.35 17.58 1.89
C LYS A 12 5.14 16.24 1.98
N GLY A 13 4.52 15.21 2.55
CA GLY A 13 5.14 13.95 2.96
C GLY A 13 4.19 12.75 2.97
N GLY A 14 2.96 12.90 2.45
CA GLY A 14 2.10 11.80 2.07
C GLY A 14 2.62 11.12 0.81
N GLY A 15 3.84 10.57 0.87
CA GLY A 15 4.53 10.04 -0.30
C GLY A 15 3.83 8.83 -0.92
N LYS A 16 4.17 8.54 -2.19
CA LYS A 16 3.96 7.35 -3.06
C LYS A 16 3.04 6.23 -2.57
N MET A 17 3.13 5.81 -1.31
CA MET A 17 2.16 4.90 -0.70
C MET A 17 0.75 5.48 -0.58
N ALA A 18 0.59 6.78 -0.36
CA ALA A 18 -0.72 7.42 -0.38
C ALA A 18 -1.32 7.40 -1.80
N ASP A 19 -0.48 7.70 -2.81
CA ASP A 19 -0.88 7.64 -4.23
C ASP A 19 -1.21 6.21 -4.65
N LEU A 20 -0.41 5.22 -4.23
CA LEU A 20 -0.67 3.82 -4.49
C LEU A 20 -2.00 3.38 -3.86
N LEU A 21 -2.24 3.75 -2.59
CA LEU A 21 -3.48 3.41 -1.90
C LEU A 21 -4.68 4.03 -2.62
N GLN A 22 -4.60 5.30 -2.99
CA GLN A 22 -5.67 5.98 -3.73
C GLN A 22 -5.93 5.29 -5.08
N THR A 23 -4.86 4.95 -5.80
CA THR A 23 -4.95 4.26 -7.10
C THR A 23 -5.59 2.88 -6.94
N LEU A 24 -5.19 2.09 -5.95
CA LEU A 24 -5.77 0.76 -5.67
C LEU A 24 -7.25 0.85 -5.31
N ILE A 25 -7.64 1.84 -4.49
CA ILE A 25 -9.04 2.05 -4.13
C ILE A 25 -9.89 2.31 -5.37
N THR A 26 -9.41 3.17 -6.28
CA THR A 26 -10.12 3.51 -7.51
C THR A 26 -10.11 2.37 -8.52
N ASP A 27 -8.95 1.78 -8.82
CA ASP A 27 -8.81 0.75 -9.87
C ASP A 27 -9.49 -0.56 -9.48
N LEU A 28 -9.44 -0.96 -8.20
CA LEU A 28 -10.04 -2.21 -7.71
C LEU A 28 -11.47 -2.03 -7.18
N ASN A 29 -11.99 -0.80 -7.18
CA ASN A 29 -13.30 -0.42 -6.65
C ASN A 29 -13.54 -1.06 -5.26
N LEU A 30 -12.60 -0.83 -4.34
CA LEU A 30 -12.58 -1.47 -3.03
C LEU A 30 -13.74 -0.98 -2.16
N ASP A 31 -14.42 -1.90 -1.48
CA ASP A 31 -15.41 -1.54 -0.47
C ASP A 31 -14.75 -0.97 0.81
N GLN A 32 -15.53 -0.35 1.69
CA GLN A 32 -15.00 0.29 2.90
C GLN A 32 -14.24 -0.68 3.83
N ASN A 33 -14.62 -1.96 3.90
CA ASN A 33 -13.93 -2.97 4.70
C ASN A 33 -12.59 -3.34 4.06
N GLN A 34 -12.55 -3.51 2.74
CA GLN A 34 -11.32 -3.75 1.98
C GLN A 34 -10.37 -2.56 2.07
N VAL A 35 -10.88 -1.33 2.01
CA VAL A 35 -10.08 -0.11 2.21
C VAL A 35 -9.49 -0.05 3.62
N ALA A 36 -10.24 -0.44 4.65
CA ALA A 36 -9.71 -0.49 6.02
C ALA A 36 -8.56 -1.50 6.15
N LYS A 37 -8.74 -2.73 5.65
CA LYS A 37 -7.70 -3.77 5.64
C LYS A 37 -6.47 -3.35 4.83
N LEU A 38 -6.67 -2.69 3.69
CA LEU A 38 -5.58 -2.17 2.88
C LEU A 38 -4.78 -1.12 3.67
N LYS A 39 -5.44 -0.19 4.36
CA LYS A 39 -4.78 0.81 5.20
C LYS A 39 -3.97 0.18 6.32
N GLU A 40 -4.50 -0.85 6.98
CA GLU A 40 -3.79 -1.59 8.02
C GLU A 40 -2.54 -2.30 7.48
N ALA A 41 -2.64 -2.95 6.32
CA ALA A 41 -1.50 -3.58 5.65
C ALA A 41 -0.41 -2.55 5.29
N PHE A 42 -0.81 -1.38 4.78
CA PHE A 42 0.10 -0.28 4.45
C PHE A 42 0.78 0.32 5.69
N GLN A 43 0.03 0.52 6.78
CA GLN A 43 0.59 1.00 8.05
C GLN A 43 1.59 0.00 8.62
N SER A 44 1.25 -1.30 8.60
CA SER A 44 2.14 -2.37 9.03
C SER A 44 3.43 -2.40 8.21
N PHE A 45 3.32 -2.31 6.88
CA PHE A 45 4.50 -2.21 5.99
C PHE A 45 5.35 -0.97 6.30
N LYS A 46 4.73 0.19 6.53
CA LYS A 46 5.45 1.43 6.87
C LYS A 46 6.24 1.26 8.17
N GLN A 47 5.63 0.67 9.20
CA GLN A 47 6.29 0.38 10.47
C GLN A 47 7.43 -0.63 10.31
N GLN A 48 7.19 -1.74 9.59
CA GLN A 48 8.23 -2.73 9.30
C GLN A 48 9.39 -2.12 8.54
N ARG A 49 9.14 -1.35 7.48
CA ARG A 49 10.17 -0.65 6.71
C ARG A 49 10.97 0.32 7.59
N GLN A 50 10.32 1.05 8.48
CA GLN A 50 10.99 1.98 9.39
C GLN A 50 11.85 1.22 10.41
N SER A 51 11.35 0.11 10.96
CA SER A 51 12.09 -0.77 11.86
C SER A 51 13.33 -1.35 11.17
N ILE A 52 13.16 -1.96 9.98
CA ILE A 52 14.25 -2.50 9.16
C ILE A 52 15.31 -1.43 8.90
N LYS A 53 14.92 -0.23 8.50
CA LYS A 53 15.87 0.88 8.28
C LYS A 53 16.58 1.30 9.57
N SER A 54 15.87 1.32 10.70
CA SER A 54 16.43 1.70 12.00
C SER A 54 17.43 0.69 12.54
N THR A 55 17.31 -0.59 12.17
CA THR A 55 18.21 -1.67 12.58
C THR A 55 19.35 -1.91 11.59
N GLY A 56 19.52 -1.02 10.59
CA GLY A 56 20.54 -1.17 9.54
C GLY A 56 20.23 -2.28 8.52
N GLY A 57 18.96 -2.65 8.38
CA GLY A 57 18.51 -3.71 7.50
C GLY A 57 18.51 -3.33 6.02
N ASP A 58 18.69 -4.34 5.18
CA ASP A 58 18.95 -4.18 3.75
C ASP A 58 17.70 -4.14 2.87
N ARG A 59 17.88 -3.73 1.61
CA ARG A 59 16.81 -3.66 0.60
C ARG A 59 16.03 -4.97 0.43
N SER A 60 16.69 -6.12 0.65
CA SER A 60 16.06 -7.45 0.61
C SER A 60 14.97 -7.61 1.67
N GLN A 61 15.19 -7.14 2.91
CA GLN A 61 14.19 -7.23 3.97
C GLN A 61 12.99 -6.32 3.68
N ILE A 62 13.23 -5.15 3.08
CA ILE A 62 12.15 -4.25 2.62
C ILE A 62 11.34 -4.91 1.49
N GLN A 63 11.99 -5.63 0.58
CA GLN A 63 11.30 -6.41 -0.47
C GLN A 63 10.45 -7.54 0.13
N GLN A 64 10.95 -8.25 1.14
CA GLN A 64 10.18 -9.28 1.86
C GLN A 64 8.94 -8.67 2.55
N ALA A 65 9.10 -7.57 3.27
CA ALA A 65 7.98 -6.85 3.90
C ALA A 65 6.93 -6.41 2.86
N ARG A 66 7.37 -5.99 1.67
CA ARG A 66 6.47 -5.64 0.57
C ARG A 66 5.73 -6.86 0.01
N ALA A 67 6.41 -7.99 -0.15
CA ALA A 67 5.80 -9.23 -0.59
C ALA A 67 4.71 -9.69 0.39
N GLN A 68 4.98 -9.60 1.70
CA GLN A 68 4.00 -9.89 2.75
C GLN A 68 2.77 -8.98 2.68
N MET A 69 2.97 -7.67 2.53
CA MET A 69 1.87 -6.71 2.34
C MET A 69 1.02 -7.06 1.09
N THR A 70 1.68 -7.43 -0.01
CA THR A 70 1.00 -7.79 -1.26
C THR A 70 0.19 -9.09 -1.10
N GLN A 71 0.74 -10.08 -0.40
CA GLN A 71 0.02 -11.32 -0.08
C GLN A 71 -1.20 -11.07 0.81
N GLN A 72 -1.07 -10.24 1.85
CA GLN A 72 -2.20 -9.84 2.69
C GLN A 72 -3.30 -9.18 1.88
N MET A 73 -2.93 -8.27 0.97
CA MET A 73 -3.87 -7.62 0.06
C MET A 73 -4.60 -8.64 -0.82
N MET A 74 -3.87 -9.50 -1.52
CA MET A 74 -4.49 -10.53 -2.37
C MET A 74 -5.42 -11.49 -1.60
N GLY A 75 -5.19 -11.67 -0.29
CA GLY A 75 -6.02 -12.51 0.56
C GLY A 75 -7.44 -12.00 0.79
N PHE A 76 -7.69 -10.69 0.68
CA PHE A 76 -9.04 -10.11 0.85
C PHE A 76 -9.66 -9.56 -0.43
N LEU A 77 -8.95 -9.62 -1.55
CA LEU A 77 -9.49 -9.30 -2.87
C LEU A 77 -10.29 -10.48 -3.44
N ASN A 78 -11.34 -10.18 -4.19
CA ASN A 78 -12.04 -11.17 -5.00
C ASN A 78 -11.27 -11.46 -6.31
N ASP A 79 -11.71 -12.46 -7.08
CA ASP A 79 -10.96 -12.90 -8.26
C ASP A 79 -10.90 -11.85 -9.37
N GLN A 80 -11.96 -11.06 -9.55
CA GLN A 80 -11.97 -9.94 -10.50
C GLN A 80 -10.97 -8.86 -10.08
N GLN A 81 -10.92 -8.51 -8.80
CA GLN A 81 -9.97 -7.56 -8.25
C GLN A 81 -8.53 -8.08 -8.35
N LYS A 82 -8.29 -9.37 -8.13
CA LYS A 82 -6.97 -9.99 -8.34
C LYS A 82 -6.53 -9.91 -9.80
N GLN A 83 -7.43 -10.11 -10.75
CA GLN A 83 -7.13 -9.96 -12.17
C GLN A 83 -6.78 -8.52 -12.53
N ILE A 84 -7.55 -7.53 -12.07
CA ILE A 84 -7.24 -6.11 -12.26
C ILE A 84 -5.91 -5.76 -11.58
N PHE A 85 -5.65 -6.34 -10.41
CA PHE A 85 -4.40 -6.13 -9.69
C PHE A 85 -3.20 -6.66 -10.50
N ALA A 86 -3.28 -7.89 -11.01
CA ALA A 86 -2.25 -8.51 -11.84
C ALA A 86 -2.04 -7.76 -13.16
N ALA A 87 -3.13 -7.34 -13.82
CA ALA A 87 -3.06 -6.57 -15.06
C ALA A 87 -2.38 -5.21 -14.88
N ASN A 88 -2.54 -4.59 -13.69
CA ASN A 88 -1.94 -3.30 -13.34
C ASN A 88 -0.69 -3.45 -12.46
N ALA A 89 -0.15 -4.67 -12.28
CA ALA A 89 0.96 -4.91 -11.37
C ALA A 89 2.18 -4.04 -11.69
N ALA A 90 2.50 -3.85 -12.98
CA ALA A 90 3.59 -2.99 -13.44
C ALA A 90 3.35 -1.50 -13.10
N LYS A 91 2.10 -1.02 -13.15
CA LYS A 91 1.73 0.34 -12.76
C LYS A 91 1.95 0.56 -11.26
N TYR A 92 1.48 -0.38 -10.45
CA TYR A 92 1.64 -0.33 -8.99
C TYR A 92 3.10 -0.44 -8.57
N ASP A 93 3.86 -1.32 -9.23
CA ASP A 93 5.29 -1.47 -8.99
C ASP A 93 6.04 -0.20 -9.38
N GLY A 94 5.69 0.46 -10.50
CA GLY A 94 6.27 1.74 -10.91
C GLY A 94 6.07 2.87 -9.89
N ILE A 95 4.87 2.98 -9.29
CA ILE A 95 4.61 3.94 -8.19
C ILE A 95 5.51 3.65 -6.98
N LEU A 96 5.84 2.38 -6.77
CA LEU A 96 6.67 1.90 -5.68
C LEU A 96 8.19 1.93 -5.96
N HIS A 97 8.60 2.03 -7.23
CA HIS A 97 9.99 1.85 -7.70
C HIS A 97 10.61 3.06 -8.41
N GLN A 98 9.88 4.13 -8.76
CA GLN A 98 10.54 5.35 -9.24
C GLN A 98 11.51 5.86 -8.15
N GLU A 99 12.79 5.57 -8.27
CA GLU A 99 13.93 6.14 -7.53
C GLU A 99 14.90 6.70 -8.56
#